data_AF-A0A7V1D2C3-F1
#
_entry.id   AF-A0A7V1D2C3-F1
#
_cell.length_a   1.000
_cell.length_b   1.000
_cell.length_c   1.000
_cell.angle_alpha   90.00
_cell.angle_beta   90.00
_cell.angle_gamma   90.00
#
_symmetry.space_group_name_H-M   'P 1'
#
loop_
_entity.id
_entity.type
_entity.pdbx_description
1 polymer ?
#
loop_
_entity_poly.entity_id
_entity_poly.type
_entity_poly.pdbx_seq_one_letter_code
_entity_poly.pdbx_strand_id
1 'polypeptide(L)'
;MLKVNNHTKYSLVAAIAALAAMGELYRLKSLLNEGLDQGLTIDELNSAFSYMVRFIGLPRALNSLNVLKQICLQRQPNSTVLVEQEIEQTSTASVNAANNRLSQQCLLAIKLGTLAVDDNFEPLLQTHLAACLDSQFEVTHINTVINSLAIKADINVAMRANVSFANLLAHA
;
A
#
# COMPACT_ATOMS: atom_id res chain seq x y z
N MET A 1 21.87 -9.46 6.12
CA MET A 1 20.46 -9.09 5.95
C MET A 1 20.30 -7.65 6.42
N LEU A 2 20.18 -6.69 5.51
CA LEU A 2 19.91 -5.31 5.87
C LEU A 2 18.46 -5.26 6.38
N LYS A 3 18.25 -4.96 7.66
CA LYS A 3 16.91 -4.65 8.16
C LYS A 3 16.44 -3.39 7.42
N VAL A 4 15.38 -3.49 6.63
CA VAL A 4 14.70 -2.32 6.07
C VAL A 4 14.43 -1.35 7.21
N ASN A 5 14.89 -0.11 7.08
CA ASN A 5 14.49 0.93 8.00
C ASN A 5 12.96 1.11 7.87
N ASN A 6 12.23 1.11 8.98
CA ASN A 6 10.76 1.14 8.98
C ASN A 6 10.19 2.27 8.10
N HIS A 7 10.88 3.41 8.02
CA HIS A 7 10.52 4.53 7.14
C HIS A 7 10.54 4.19 5.64
N THR A 8 11.55 3.43 5.20
CA THR A 8 11.66 2.96 3.81
C THR A 8 10.56 1.95 3.49
N LYS A 9 10.20 1.11 4.46
CA LYS A 9 9.12 0.13 4.33
C LYS A 9 7.77 0.81 4.07
N TYR A 10 7.40 1.80 4.88
CA TYR A 10 6.12 2.51 4.73
C TYR A 10 6.03 3.24 3.39
N SER A 11 7.12 3.87 2.97
CA SER A 11 7.23 4.58 1.70
C SER A 11 7.04 3.66 0.49
N LEU A 12 7.65 2.46 0.52
CA LEU A 12 7.48 1.46 -0.53
C LEU A 12 6.07 0.90 -0.58
N VAL A 13 5.51 0.54 0.57
CA VAL A 13 4.16 -0.03 0.65
C VAL A 13 3.11 0.99 0.20
N ALA A 14 3.25 2.27 0.56
CA ALA A 14 2.35 3.32 0.09
C ALA A 14 2.40 3.45 -1.44
N ALA A 15 3.59 3.43 -2.04
CA ALA A 15 3.75 3.51 -3.49
C ALA A 15 3.21 2.26 -4.22
N ILE A 16 3.41 1.07 -3.65
CA ILE A 16 2.80 -0.19 -4.14
C ILE A 16 1.27 -0.08 -4.12
N ALA A 17 0.71 0.43 -3.01
CA ALA A 17 -0.73 0.61 -2.85
C ALA A 17 -1.31 1.60 -3.86
N ALA A 18 -0.61 2.71 -4.12
CA ALA A 18 -1.01 3.69 -5.14
C ALA A 18 -0.99 3.09 -6.56
N LEU A 19 0.09 2.39 -6.95
CA LEU A 19 0.19 1.74 -8.26
C LEU A 19 -0.87 0.65 -8.46
N ALA A 20 -1.15 -0.13 -7.41
CA ALA A 20 -2.21 -1.14 -7.41
C ALA A 20 -3.61 -0.50 -7.56
N ALA A 21 -3.85 0.63 -6.87
CA ALA A 21 -5.10 1.38 -6.98
C ALA A 21 -5.27 2.02 -8.37
N MET A 22 -4.21 2.52 -8.99
CA MET A 22 -4.22 3.06 -10.35
C MET A 22 -4.37 1.96 -11.43
N GLY A 23 -3.95 0.73 -11.13
CA GLY A 23 -3.94 -0.36 -12.11
C GLY A 23 -2.68 -0.41 -12.98
N GLU A 24 -1.61 0.26 -12.56
CA GLU A 24 -0.33 0.36 -13.28
C GLU A 24 0.54 -0.90 -13.10
N LEU A 25 0.11 -2.02 -13.67
CA LEU A 25 0.69 -3.35 -13.41
C LEU A 25 2.18 -3.48 -13.80
N TYR A 26 2.62 -2.82 -14.87
CA TYR A 26 4.01 -2.87 -15.31
C TYR A 26 4.96 -2.23 -14.29
N ARG A 27 4.61 -1.02 -13.83
CA ARG A 27 5.36 -0.28 -12.82
C ARG A 27 5.25 -0.98 -11.46
N LEU A 28 4.08 -1.51 -11.13
CA LEU A 28 3.84 -2.30 -9.93
C LEU A 28 4.78 -3.52 -9.88
N LYS A 29 4.97 -4.24 -10.99
CA LYS A 29 5.88 -5.40 -11.03
C LYS A 29 7.32 -5.02 -10.67
N SER A 30 7.81 -3.89 -11.18
CA SER A 30 9.15 -3.39 -10.85
C SER A 30 9.26 -3.03 -9.38
N LEU A 31 8.28 -2.29 -8.85
CA LEU A 31 8.28 -1.85 -7.47
C LEU A 31 8.12 -3.00 -6.47
N LEU A 32 7.36 -4.04 -6.82
CA LEU A 32 7.24 -5.25 -6.01
C LEU A 32 8.58 -6.02 -5.91
N ASN A 33 9.34 -6.10 -7.01
CA ASN A 33 10.68 -6.68 -6.96
C ASN A 33 11.61 -5.86 -6.06
N GLU A 34 11.61 -4.53 -6.21
CA GLU A 34 12.37 -3.64 -5.32
C GLU A 34 11.95 -3.85 -3.85
N GLY A 35 10.65 -3.94 -3.58
CA GLY A 35 10.11 -4.19 -2.24
C GLY A 35 10.63 -5.49 -1.62
N LEU A 36 10.60 -6.59 -2.39
CA LEU A 36 11.12 -7.89 -1.95
C LEU A 36 12.65 -7.85 -1.75
N ASP A 37 13.39 -7.16 -2.63
CA ASP A 37 14.85 -7.00 -2.52
C ASP A 37 15.25 -6.19 -1.28
N GLN A 38 14.42 -5.21 -0.91
CA GLN A 38 14.61 -4.43 0.30
C GLN A 38 14.32 -5.28 1.54
N GLY A 39 13.34 -6.19 1.48
CA GLY A 39 13.03 -7.11 2.58
C GLY A 39 11.56 -7.12 3.01
N LEU A 40 10.65 -6.61 2.18
CA LEU A 40 9.22 -6.90 2.31
C LEU A 40 8.98 -8.39 2.09
N THR A 41 8.07 -8.97 2.86
CA THR A 41 7.71 -10.39 2.69
C THR A 41 6.53 -10.54 1.74
N ILE A 42 6.42 -11.72 1.13
CA ILE A 42 5.27 -12.08 0.28
C ILE A 42 3.97 -12.02 1.10
N ASP A 43 4.01 -12.43 2.37
CA ASP A 43 2.85 -12.39 3.26
C ASP A 43 2.37 -10.98 3.58
N GLU A 44 3.30 -10.02 3.75
CA GLU A 44 2.98 -8.61 3.96
C GLU A 44 2.31 -8.02 2.72
N LEU A 45 2.83 -8.30 1.54
CA LEU A 45 2.27 -7.84 0.26
C LEU A 45 0.90 -8.48 -0.01
N ASN A 46 0.76 -9.78 0.24
CA ASN A 46 -0.52 -10.48 0.11
C ASN A 46 -1.58 -9.89 1.04
N SER A 47 -1.23 -9.69 2.32
CA SER A 47 -2.11 -9.04 3.30
C SER A 47 -2.46 -7.61 2.89
N ALA A 48 -1.53 -6.86 2.27
CA ALA A 48 -1.79 -5.51 1.80
C ALA A 48 -2.81 -5.51 0.66
N PHE A 49 -2.68 -6.41 -0.31
CA PHE A 49 -3.65 -6.52 -1.41
C PHE A 49 -5.04 -6.94 -0.91
N SER A 50 -5.12 -7.90 0.01
CA SER A 50 -6.38 -8.30 0.66
C SER A 50 -7.02 -7.14 1.40
N TYR A 51 -6.23 -6.31 2.10
CA TYR A 51 -6.70 -5.11 2.77
C TYR A 51 -7.28 -4.08 1.79
N MET A 52 -6.64 -3.89 0.64
CA MET A 52 -7.03 -2.87 -0.35
C MET A 52 -8.33 -3.18 -1.09
N VAL A 53 -8.81 -4.44 -1.08
CA VAL A 53 -10.06 -4.85 -1.77
C VAL A 53 -11.24 -3.92 -1.43
N ARG A 54 -11.32 -3.41 -0.19
CA ARG A 54 -12.38 -2.49 0.25
C ARG A 54 -12.39 -1.16 -0.49
N PHE A 55 -11.23 -0.69 -0.95
CA PHE A 55 -11.06 0.65 -1.53
C PHE A 55 -10.95 0.60 -3.06
N ILE A 56 -10.23 -0.38 -3.60
CA ILE A 56 -9.94 -0.48 -5.05
C ILE A 56 -10.81 -1.52 -5.76
N GLY A 57 -11.60 -2.28 -5.00
CA GLY A 57 -12.42 -3.38 -5.49
C GLY A 57 -11.63 -4.66 -5.79
N LEU A 58 -12.37 -5.74 -5.96
CA LEU A 58 -11.83 -7.08 -6.20
C LEU A 58 -10.97 -7.19 -7.47
N PRO A 59 -11.38 -6.67 -8.65
CA PRO A 59 -10.65 -6.90 -9.89
C PRO A 59 -9.22 -6.33 -9.87
N ARG A 60 -9.03 -5.13 -9.30
CA ARG A 60 -7.72 -4.47 -9.24
C ARG A 60 -6.79 -5.14 -8.21
N ALA A 61 -7.34 -5.53 -7.06
CA ALA A 61 -6.59 -6.28 -6.05
C ALA A 61 -6.11 -7.64 -6.57
N LEU A 62 -6.99 -8.38 -7.27
CA LEU A 62 -6.65 -9.66 -7.91
C LEU A 62 -5.57 -9.50 -8.99
N ASN A 63 -5.65 -8.48 -9.83
CA ASN A 63 -4.63 -8.21 -10.84
C ASN A 63 -3.26 -7.98 -10.19
N SER A 64 -3.22 -7.20 -9.10
CA SER A 64 -1.99 -6.91 -8.37
C SER A 64 -1.39 -8.17 -7.73
N LEU A 65 -2.24 -9.06 -7.22
CA LEU A 65 -1.81 -10.35 -6.68
C LEU A 65 -1.31 -11.30 -7.76
N ASN A 66 -1.93 -11.31 -8.93
CA ASN A 66 -1.43 -12.12 -10.05
C ASN A 66 -0.02 -11.67 -10.46
N VAL A 67 0.27 -10.37 -10.41
CA VAL A 67 1.64 -9.85 -10.61
C VAL A 67 2.59 -10.35 -9.50
N LEU A 68 2.17 -10.31 -8.24
CA LEU A 68 2.96 -10.85 -7.13
C LEU A 68 3.25 -12.34 -7.31
N LYS A 69 2.24 -13.15 -7.69
CA LYS A 69 2.39 -14.58 -7.98
C LYS A 69 3.41 -14.83 -9.10
N GLN A 70 3.33 -14.07 -10.19
CA GLN A 70 4.29 -14.17 -11.28
C GLN A 70 5.72 -13.90 -10.81
N ILE A 71 5.93 -12.90 -9.95
CA ILE A 71 7.25 -12.61 -9.38
C ILE A 71 7.73 -13.77 -8.50
N CYS A 72 6.85 -14.33 -7.66
CA CYS A 72 7.19 -15.47 -6.81
C CYS A 72 7.64 -16.68 -7.64
N LEU A 73 6.87 -17.02 -8.70
CA LEU A 73 7.22 -18.09 -9.63
C LEU A 73 8.56 -17.84 -10.35
N GLN A 74 8.85 -16.58 -10.71
CA GLN A 74 10.12 -16.21 -11.33
C GLN A 74 11.31 -16.36 -10.37
N ARG A 75 11.11 -16.08 -9.08
CA ARG A 75 12.19 -16.11 -8.07
C ARG A 75 12.39 -17.50 -7.47
N GLN A 76 11.34 -18.32 -7.41
CA GLN A 76 11.37 -19.68 -6.88
C GLN A 76 10.49 -20.62 -7.73
N PRO A 77 10.97 -21.05 -8.91
CA PRO A 77 10.17 -21.86 -9.86
C PRO A 77 9.79 -23.24 -9.32
N ASN A 78 10.48 -23.73 -8.27
CA ASN A 78 10.26 -25.05 -7.68
C ASN A 78 9.48 -25.01 -6.34
N SER A 79 9.06 -23.83 -5.87
CA SER A 79 8.19 -23.75 -4.69
C SER A 79 6.75 -24.04 -5.12
N THR A 80 6.34 -25.31 -5.06
CA THR A 80 4.96 -25.77 -5.35
C THR A 80 3.93 -25.21 -4.36
N VAL A 81 4.38 -24.54 -3.30
CA VAL A 81 3.52 -23.77 -2.42
C VAL A 81 3.67 -22.32 -2.85
N LEU A 82 2.62 -21.72 -3.42
CA LEU A 82 2.24 -20.32 -3.18
C LEU A 82 0.98 -19.96 -3.99
N VAL A 83 -0.12 -19.89 -3.23
CA VAL A 83 -1.37 -19.17 -3.49
C VAL A 83 -2.37 -19.83 -4.45
N GLU A 84 -2.88 -21.00 -4.05
CA GLU A 84 -4.27 -21.36 -4.35
C GLU A 84 -5.22 -20.42 -3.58
N GLN A 85 -6.04 -19.71 -4.37
CA GLN A 85 -7.33 -19.10 -4.04
C GLN A 85 -7.60 -18.69 -2.57
N GLU A 86 -7.13 -17.53 -2.12
CA GLU A 86 -7.67 -16.87 -0.90
C GLU A 86 -8.59 -15.66 -1.20
N ILE A 87 -8.87 -15.37 -2.48
CA ILE A 87 -9.69 -14.19 -2.84
C ILE A 87 -11.02 -14.57 -3.52
N GLU A 88 -11.27 -15.86 -3.71
CA GLU A 88 -12.60 -16.30 -4.08
C GLU A 88 -13.49 -16.39 -2.81
N GLN A 89 -14.32 -15.34 -2.65
CA GLN A 89 -15.58 -15.28 -1.88
C GLN A 89 -15.60 -14.91 -0.38
N THR A 90 -14.53 -14.54 0.32
CA THR A 90 -14.64 -14.38 1.78
C THR A 90 -15.19 -13.02 2.24
N SER A 91 -16.51 -12.96 2.35
CA SER A 91 -17.26 -12.27 3.41
C SER A 91 -16.42 -12.09 4.69
N THR A 92 -16.10 -10.84 5.05
CA THR A 92 -15.79 -10.29 6.39
C THR A 92 -14.76 -10.97 7.34
N ALA A 93 -14.39 -12.24 7.20
CA ALA A 93 -13.53 -12.98 8.11
C ALA A 93 -12.02 -12.83 7.82
N SER A 94 -11.63 -12.65 6.55
CA SER A 94 -10.22 -12.53 6.14
C SER A 94 -9.59 -11.16 6.47
N VAL A 95 -10.42 -10.10 6.59
CA VAL A 95 -9.96 -8.73 6.90
C VAL A 95 -9.26 -8.67 8.28
N ASN A 96 -9.70 -9.48 9.24
CA ASN A 96 -9.10 -9.53 10.57
C ASN A 96 -7.74 -10.27 10.59
N ALA A 97 -7.50 -11.19 9.65
CA ALA A 97 -6.21 -11.89 9.54
C ALA A 97 -5.12 -11.00 8.93
N ALA A 98 -5.46 -10.18 7.93
CA ALA A 98 -4.54 -9.20 7.34
C ALA A 98 -4.10 -8.13 8.35
N ASN A 99 -5.00 -7.71 9.24
CA ASN A 99 -4.71 -6.75 10.32
C ASN A 99 -3.70 -7.27 11.36
N ASN A 100 -3.53 -8.59 11.50
CA ASN A 100 -2.56 -9.20 12.42
C ASN A 100 -1.16 -9.40 11.81
N ARG A 101 -1.06 -9.40 10.48
CA ARG A 101 0.21 -9.63 9.75
C ARG A 101 0.92 -8.34 9.35
N LEU A 102 0.18 -7.23 9.20
CA LEU A 102 0.72 -5.91 8.91
C LEU A 102 0.80 -5.06 10.19
N SER A 103 1.94 -4.39 10.40
CA SER A 103 2.01 -3.34 11.43
C SER A 103 0.99 -2.24 11.15
N GLN A 104 0.41 -1.63 12.19
CA GLN A 104 -0.53 -0.50 12.06
C GLN A 104 0.02 0.60 11.14
N GLN A 105 1.31 0.89 11.24
CA GLN A 105 2.00 1.89 10.43
C GLN A 105 2.01 1.55 8.93
N CYS A 106 2.13 0.27 8.57
CA CYS A 106 1.98 -0.17 7.17
C CYS A 106 0.55 0.03 6.67
N LEU A 107 -0.46 -0.29 7.49
CA LEU A 107 -1.87 -0.08 7.11
C LEU A 107 -2.18 1.40 6.88
N LEU A 108 -1.63 2.29 7.71
CA LEU A 108 -1.79 3.73 7.52
C LEU A 108 -1.15 4.21 6.21
N ALA A 109 0.04 3.70 5.88
CA ALA A 109 0.73 4.00 4.63
C ALA A 109 -0.02 3.47 3.39
N ILE A 110 -0.59 2.25 3.48
CA ILE A 110 -1.42 1.66 2.43
C ILE A 110 -2.64 2.56 2.16
N LYS A 111 -3.38 2.91 3.22
CA LYS A 111 -4.55 3.79 3.10
C LYS A 111 -4.20 5.12 2.46
N LEU A 112 -3.09 5.75 2.87
CA LEU A 112 -2.65 7.01 2.30
C LEU A 112 -2.42 6.89 0.78
N GLY A 113 -1.65 5.88 0.36
CA GLY A 113 -1.38 5.64 -1.06
C GLY A 113 -2.62 5.29 -1.88
N THR A 114 -3.54 4.50 -1.31
CA THR A 114 -4.78 4.09 -1.99
C THR A 114 -5.79 5.22 -2.11
N LEU A 115 -6.03 5.98 -1.05
CA LEU A 115 -7.05 7.03 -1.02
C LEU A 115 -6.62 8.25 -1.84
N ALA A 116 -5.33 8.53 -1.96
CA ALA A 116 -4.83 9.65 -2.75
C ALA A 116 -4.93 9.46 -4.29
N VAL A 117 -5.42 8.30 -4.76
CA VAL A 117 -5.53 7.99 -6.20
C VAL A 117 -6.74 8.65 -6.86
N ASP A 118 -7.82 8.89 -6.13
CA ASP A 118 -9.08 9.37 -6.68
C ASP A 118 -9.67 10.47 -5.80
N ASP A 119 -10.13 11.55 -6.43
CA ASP A 119 -10.70 12.73 -5.77
C ASP A 119 -11.97 12.38 -4.99
N ASN A 120 -12.67 11.31 -5.38
CA ASN A 120 -13.85 10.81 -4.67
C ASN A 120 -13.55 10.36 -3.24
N PHE A 121 -12.28 10.06 -2.93
CA PHE A 121 -11.86 9.64 -1.59
C PHE A 121 -11.34 10.79 -0.72
N GLU A 122 -11.37 12.04 -1.20
CA GLU A 122 -10.84 13.21 -0.47
C GLU A 122 -11.34 13.33 0.98
N PRO A 123 -12.65 13.16 1.30
CA PRO A 123 -13.11 13.23 2.69
C PRO A 123 -12.56 12.10 3.57
N LEU A 124 -12.39 10.90 2.99
CA LEU A 124 -11.80 9.76 3.70
C LEU A 124 -10.30 9.97 3.89
N LEU A 125 -9.61 10.56 2.91
CA LEU A 125 -8.20 10.87 2.97
C LEU A 125 -7.90 11.89 4.07
N GLN A 126 -8.70 12.97 4.16
CA GLN A 126 -8.58 13.96 5.22
C GLN A 126 -8.83 13.34 6.60
N THR A 127 -9.89 12.54 6.75
CA THR A 127 -10.19 11.84 8.00
C THR A 127 -9.04 10.92 8.42
N HIS A 128 -8.45 10.22 7.45
CA HIS A 128 -7.32 9.32 7.69
C HIS A 128 -6.05 10.07 8.09
N LEU A 129 -5.75 11.19 7.42
CA LEU A 129 -4.61 12.06 7.77
C LEU A 129 -4.76 12.68 9.16
N ALA A 130 -5.96 13.11 9.54
CA ALA A 130 -6.27 13.56 10.90
C ALA A 130 -5.92 12.49 11.94
N ALA A 131 -6.44 11.27 11.73
CA ALA A 131 -6.20 10.15 12.63
C ALA A 131 -4.71 9.76 12.71
N CYS A 132 -3.93 9.97 11.65
CA CYS A 132 -2.48 9.74 11.67
C CYS A 132 -1.78 10.73 12.62
N LEU A 133 -2.14 12.01 12.58
CA LEU A 133 -1.55 13.03 13.46
C LEU A 133 -1.90 12.77 14.93
N ASP A 134 -3.12 12.34 15.22
CA ASP A 134 -3.55 11.97 16.58
C ASP A 134 -2.81 10.74 17.13
N SER A 135 -2.32 9.87 16.24
CA SER A 135 -1.70 8.59 16.59
C SER A 135 -0.16 8.64 16.73
N GLN A 136 0.42 9.81 17.00
CA GLN A 136 1.88 10.03 17.15
C GLN A 136 2.72 9.87 15.87
N PHE A 137 2.14 9.95 14.67
CA PHE A 137 2.96 10.11 13.47
C PHE A 137 3.50 11.53 13.39
N GLU A 138 4.82 11.67 13.34
CA GLU A 138 5.42 12.97 13.04
C GLU A 138 5.04 13.40 11.62
N VAL A 139 4.73 14.69 11.47
CA VAL A 139 4.53 15.36 10.18
C VAL A 139 5.65 15.03 9.19
N THR A 140 6.89 14.89 9.69
CA THR A 140 8.07 14.49 8.91
C THR A 140 7.91 13.13 8.23
N HIS A 141 7.32 12.14 8.91
CA HIS A 141 7.12 10.81 8.33
C HIS A 141 6.05 10.83 7.24
N ILE A 142 4.95 11.56 7.47
CA ILE A 142 3.89 11.72 6.46
C ILE A 142 4.47 12.39 5.21
N ASN A 143 5.22 13.48 5.37
CA ASN A 143 5.89 14.16 4.27
C ASN A 143 6.89 13.26 3.53
N THR A 144 7.63 12.41 4.25
CA THR A 144 8.55 11.46 3.63
C THR A 144 7.79 10.45 2.75
N VAL A 145 6.67 9.94 3.23
CA VAL A 145 5.82 9.01 2.46
C VAL A 145 5.22 9.71 1.24
N ILE A 146 4.69 10.93 1.39
CA ILE A 146 4.14 11.73 0.29
C ILE A 146 5.21 12.01 -0.78
N ASN A 147 6.43 12.38 -0.38
CA ASN A 147 7.54 12.58 -1.30
C ASN A 147 7.92 11.29 -2.04
N SER A 148 7.89 10.14 -1.34
CA SER A 148 8.11 8.85 -1.99
C SER A 148 7.01 8.50 -3.01
N LEU A 149 5.75 8.88 -2.75
CA LEU A 149 4.67 8.70 -3.72
C LEU A 149 4.96 9.48 -5.01
N ALA A 150 5.50 10.69 -4.92
CA ALA A 150 5.84 11.50 -6.09
C ALA A 150 6.93 10.83 -6.95
N ILE A 151 7.91 10.19 -6.29
CA ILE A 151 9.05 9.56 -6.96
C ILE A 151 8.68 8.19 -7.55
N LYS A 152 7.95 7.36 -6.77
CA LYS A 152 7.77 5.93 -7.07
C LYS A 152 6.40 5.58 -7.64
N ALA A 153 5.37 6.39 -7.39
CA ALA A 153 4.00 6.12 -7.84
C ALA A 153 3.55 7.13 -8.90
N ASP A 154 3.04 8.29 -8.51
CA ASP A 154 2.58 9.31 -9.45
C ASP A 154 2.58 10.70 -8.77
N ILE A 155 2.94 11.72 -9.54
CA ILE A 155 3.04 13.09 -9.01
C ILE A 155 1.67 13.65 -8.62
N ASN A 156 0.58 13.31 -9.32
CA ASN A 156 -0.75 13.80 -9.00
C ASN A 156 -1.27 13.17 -7.72
N VAL A 157 -0.98 11.87 -7.50
CA VAL A 157 -1.30 11.19 -6.23
C VAL A 157 -0.61 11.87 -5.06
N ALA A 158 0.68 12.19 -5.20
CA ALA A 158 1.43 12.89 -4.17
C ALA A 158 0.93 14.33 -3.95
N MET A 159 0.60 15.05 -5.03
CA MET A 159 0.04 16.40 -4.94
C MET A 159 -1.29 16.41 -4.19
N ARG A 160 -2.18 15.45 -4.46
CA ARG A 160 -3.44 15.34 -3.71
C ARG A 160 -3.21 15.09 -2.24
N ALA A 161 -2.43 14.08 -1.90
CA ALA A 161 -2.07 13.81 -0.51
C ALA A 161 -1.47 15.04 0.18
N ASN A 162 -0.60 15.79 -0.51
CA ASN A 162 0.02 17.00 0.02
C ASN A 162 -0.99 18.15 0.21
N VAL A 163 -1.90 18.36 -0.74
CA VAL A 163 -2.93 19.40 -0.64
C VAL A 163 -3.89 19.09 0.52
N SER A 164 -4.39 17.85 0.62
CA SER A 164 -5.25 17.44 1.72
C SER A 164 -4.56 17.59 3.07
N PHE A 165 -3.27 17.24 3.13
CA PHE A 165 -2.48 17.36 4.34
C PHE A 165 -2.21 18.82 4.72
N ALA A 166 -1.84 19.67 3.75
CA ALA A 166 -1.64 21.10 3.97
C ALA A 166 -2.92 21.81 4.42
N ASN A 167 -4.07 21.45 3.83
CA ASN A 167 -5.36 21.97 4.26
C ASN A 167 -5.64 21.59 5.71
N LEU A 168 -5.33 20.36 6.11
CA LEU A 168 -5.54 19.92 7.48
C LEU A 168 -4.67 20.69 8.48
N LEU A 169 -3.39 20.92 8.15
CA LEU A 169 -2.48 21.71 8.98
C LEU A 169 -2.88 23.19 9.09
N ALA A 170 -3.51 23.75 8.05
CA ALA A 170 -4.00 25.12 8.05
C ALA A 170 -5.24 25.34 8.95
N HIS A 171 -5.95 24.26 9.29
CA HIS A 171 -7.19 24.30 10.09
C HIS A 171 -7.05 23.58 11.46
N ALA A 172 -5.84 23.13 11.83
CA ALA A 172 -5.51 22.51 13.11
C ALA A 172 -4.96 23.54 14.11
#